data_AF-A0A6H2C3S8-F1
#
_entry.id   AF-A0A6H2C3S8-F1
#
_cell.length_a   1.000
_cell.length_b   1.000
_cell.length_c   1.000
_cell.angle_alpha   90.00
_cell.angle_beta   90.00
_cell.angle_gamma   90.00
#
_symmetry.space_group_name_H-M   'P 1'
#
loop_
_entity.id
_entity.type
_entity.pdbx_description
1 polymer ?
#
loop_
_entity_poly.entity_id
_entity_poly.type
_entity_poly.pdbx_seq_one_letter_code
_entity_poly.pdbx_strand_id
1 'polypeptide(L)'
;MNYQHILSHTEVKYGRLTISKIRLDPTALAWFEKHSGKYISLYKSDGSLARRNVLISASKGNSWRIACGSVDIIQKLHPGDKILIRERDDANIEIVVIDDDFIENKKVIEEISPLNISVKQQVLFNDNINTCSDFAYTIDQYAEEICFEETAVKLWIRAINRKKQAIFYGSPGTGKTFIAEKLAKHLISEGDGFYKLVQFHPAYSYEDFIQGIRPQSEDGKLTYPVVPGRFLEFCQKAESFQDICVLIIDEINRANLAQVFGELMYLLEYRNQEIPLAGGNRFRIPENVRIIGTMNTADRSIAQIDHALRRRFAFIELRPNYDVLIKYHLNTNFAVMDLINILKQLNQAINDKNYEIGISFFLTPNLREDIEDIWKMEIEPYLEEYFFNNLEKVDEFRWEKIQKQITI
;
A
#
# COMPACT_ATOMS: atom_id res chain seq x y z
N MET A 1 -24.78 55.77 11.28
CA MET A 1 -23.51 55.78 12.03
C MET A 1 -22.45 55.15 11.15
N ASN A 2 -21.55 55.98 10.63
CA ASN A 2 -20.39 55.59 9.85
C ASN A 2 -19.44 54.76 10.71
N TYR A 3 -18.94 53.65 10.18
CA TYR A 3 -17.54 53.30 10.33
C TYR A 3 -17.00 52.84 8.98
N GLN A 4 -16.07 53.65 8.48
CA GLN A 4 -15.23 53.45 7.33
C GLN A 4 -13.87 52.93 7.83
N HIS A 5 -13.26 52.06 7.01
CA HIS A 5 -11.81 51.96 6.73
C HIS A 5 -10.84 51.15 7.63
N ILE A 6 -10.02 50.38 6.89
CA ILE A 6 -8.61 49.96 7.11
C ILE A 6 -8.36 48.64 7.87
N LEU A 7 -7.96 47.62 7.09
CA LEU A 7 -6.63 46.99 7.06
C LEU A 7 -6.45 46.48 5.61
N SER A 8 -5.96 47.26 4.64
CA SER A 8 -4.57 47.69 4.39
C SER A 8 -3.51 46.58 4.47
N HIS A 9 -2.59 46.65 3.51
CA HIS A 9 -1.50 45.72 3.19
C HIS A 9 -1.01 44.81 4.32
N THR A 10 -0.94 43.51 4.02
CA THR A 10 -0.05 42.58 4.72
C THR A 10 0.75 41.81 3.68
N GLU A 11 1.98 42.27 3.44
CA GLU A 11 3.02 41.40 2.92
C GLU A 11 3.27 40.30 3.94
N VAL A 12 3.04 39.05 3.54
CA VAL A 12 3.49 37.88 4.29
C VAL A 12 4.98 37.71 4.00
N LYS A 13 5.84 38.17 4.91
CA LYS A 13 7.20 37.65 5.06
C LYS A 13 7.25 36.77 6.30
N TYR A 14 7.57 35.50 6.10
CA TYR A 14 7.83 34.48 7.13
C TYR A 14 6.64 34.05 8.02
N GLY A 15 5.57 33.54 7.40
CA GLY A 15 4.89 32.34 7.91
C GLY A 15 4.30 32.32 9.33
N ARG A 16 3.84 33.45 9.90
CA ARG A 16 3.02 33.43 11.12
C ARG A 16 1.90 34.47 11.04
N LEU A 17 0.67 34.01 11.31
CA LEU A 17 -0.51 34.85 11.45
C LEU A 17 -1.08 34.63 12.85
N THR A 18 -1.06 35.67 13.68
CA THR A 18 -1.61 35.61 15.05
C THR A 18 -3.00 36.27 15.03
N ILE A 19 -4.05 35.50 15.26
CA ILE A 19 -5.41 36.04 15.39
C ILE A 19 -5.73 36.24 16.87
N SER A 20 -5.85 37.51 17.28
CA SER A 20 -6.27 37.89 18.62
C SER A 20 -7.79 37.83 18.76
N LYS A 21 -8.27 36.96 19.67
CA LYS A 21 -9.60 36.89 20.31
C LYS A 21 -10.77 37.46 19.49
N ILE A 22 -11.38 36.62 18.67
CA ILE A 22 -12.78 36.75 18.26
C ILE A 22 -13.45 35.41 18.59
N ARG A 23 -14.64 35.45 19.21
CA ARG A 23 -15.48 34.27 19.49
C ARG A 23 -15.81 33.60 18.15
N LEU A 24 -15.02 32.60 17.77
CA LEU A 24 -15.30 31.74 16.62
C LEU A 24 -16.05 30.50 17.13
N ASP A 25 -17.04 30.06 16.36
CA ASP A 25 -17.75 28.80 16.56
C ASP A 25 -16.72 27.65 16.54
N PRO A 26 -16.66 26.78 17.57
CA PRO A 26 -15.72 25.66 17.66
C PRO A 26 -15.76 24.69 16.47
N THR A 27 -16.84 24.72 15.69
CA THR A 27 -17.07 23.80 14.58
C THR A 27 -16.60 24.33 13.21
N ALA A 28 -16.24 25.61 13.11
CA ALA A 28 -15.85 26.23 11.87
C ALA A 28 -14.38 25.97 11.51
N LEU A 29 -14.11 25.74 10.23
CA LEU A 29 -12.76 25.74 9.65
C LEU A 29 -12.17 27.14 9.75
N ALA A 30 -11.03 27.26 10.42
CA ALA A 30 -10.45 28.55 10.75
C ALA A 30 -9.19 28.86 9.95
N TRP A 31 -8.37 27.86 9.62
CA TRP A 31 -7.14 28.06 8.86
C TRP A 31 -6.62 26.75 8.26
N PHE A 32 -5.63 26.86 7.36
CA PHE A 32 -4.99 25.74 6.70
C PHE A 32 -3.47 25.88 6.73
N GLU A 33 -2.77 24.75 6.63
CA GLU A 33 -1.31 24.68 6.56
C GLU A 33 -0.89 24.02 5.25
N LYS A 34 0.03 24.64 4.52
CA LYS A 34 0.55 24.11 3.24
C LYS A 34 1.82 23.31 3.49
N HIS A 35 1.84 22.05 3.04
CA HIS A 35 2.96 21.12 3.26
C HIS A 35 3.93 21.09 2.08
N SER A 36 3.41 20.92 0.85
CA SER A 36 4.21 20.90 -0.38
C SER A 36 3.33 21.18 -1.60
N GLY A 37 3.81 22.01 -2.55
CA GLY A 37 3.24 22.26 -3.89
C GLY A 37 1.72 22.43 -4.02
N LYS A 38 1.00 21.31 -3.91
CA LYS A 38 -0.44 21.14 -4.10
C LYS A 38 -1.20 20.60 -2.88
N TYR A 39 -0.58 20.37 -1.71
CA TYR A 39 -1.25 19.75 -0.56
C TYR A 39 -1.40 20.70 0.64
N ILE A 40 -2.56 20.66 1.28
CA ILE A 40 -2.85 21.39 2.53
C ILE A 40 -3.47 20.50 3.62
N SER A 41 -3.31 20.93 4.86
CA SER A 41 -4.08 20.47 6.02
C SER A 41 -5.06 21.53 6.45
N LEU A 42 -6.25 21.11 6.85
CA LEU A 42 -7.35 21.95 7.30
C LEU A 42 -7.49 21.87 8.82
N TYR A 43 -7.66 23.01 9.49
CA TYR A 43 -7.77 23.10 10.95
C TYR A 43 -9.05 23.82 11.38
N LYS A 44 -9.64 23.34 12.48
CA LYS A 44 -10.78 24.00 13.14
C LYS A 44 -10.34 25.22 13.93
N SER A 45 -11.32 26.04 14.33
CA SER A 45 -11.13 27.24 15.15
C SER A 45 -10.54 26.97 16.54
N ASP A 46 -10.71 25.77 17.08
CA ASP A 46 -10.09 25.32 18.33
C ASP A 46 -8.64 24.82 18.16
N GLY A 47 -8.10 24.85 16.93
CA GLY A 47 -6.75 24.38 16.61
C GLY A 47 -6.64 22.88 16.37
N SER A 48 -7.73 22.12 16.51
CA SER A 48 -7.74 20.70 16.16
C SER A 48 -7.65 20.51 14.64
N LEU A 49 -6.92 19.46 14.25
CA LEU A 49 -6.78 19.06 12.86
C LEU A 49 -8.12 18.50 12.35
N ALA A 50 -8.63 19.10 11.27
CA ALA A 50 -9.86 18.64 10.63
C ALA A 50 -9.59 17.60 9.54
N ARG A 51 -8.55 17.81 8.71
CA ARG A 51 -8.17 16.89 7.62
C ARG A 51 -6.74 17.15 7.13
N ARG A 52 -5.97 16.12 6.78
CA ARG A 52 -4.64 16.23 6.14
C ARG A 52 -4.68 15.90 4.65
N ASN A 53 -3.62 16.28 3.93
CA ASN A 53 -3.34 15.87 2.55
C ASN A 53 -4.43 16.22 1.52
N VAL A 54 -5.10 17.36 1.69
CA VAL A 54 -6.06 17.87 0.72
C VAL A 54 -5.31 18.41 -0.50
N LEU A 55 -5.50 17.78 -1.65
CA LEU A 55 -4.94 18.20 -2.92
C LEU A 55 -5.69 19.43 -3.45
N ILE A 56 -4.95 20.48 -3.82
CA ILE A 56 -5.47 21.69 -4.47
C ILE A 56 -4.88 21.81 -5.87
N SER A 57 -5.74 21.95 -6.88
CA SER A 57 -5.35 22.27 -8.25
C SER A 57 -5.68 23.72 -8.57
N ALA A 58 -4.69 24.48 -9.05
CA ALA A 58 -4.91 25.84 -9.58
C ALA A 58 -5.46 25.78 -11.02
N SER A 59 -6.42 26.64 -11.34
CA SER A 59 -6.69 27.03 -12.73
C SER A 59 -5.88 28.29 -13.07
N LYS A 60 -5.68 28.59 -14.36
CA LYS A 60 -4.80 29.65 -14.86
C LYS A 60 -5.15 31.03 -14.26
N GLY A 61 -4.43 31.41 -13.21
CA GLY A 61 -4.50 32.71 -12.55
C GLY A 61 -3.98 32.57 -11.11
N ASN A 62 -2.86 33.21 -10.78
CA ASN A 62 -2.12 33.06 -9.53
C ASN A 62 -2.83 33.65 -8.29
N SER A 63 -4.05 33.23 -8.00
CA SER A 63 -4.74 33.61 -6.77
C SER A 63 -5.39 32.40 -6.11
N TRP A 64 -4.86 32.03 -4.95
CA TRP A 64 -5.49 31.07 -4.04
C TRP A 64 -6.44 31.84 -3.13
N ARG A 65 -7.73 31.52 -3.18
CA ARG A 65 -8.73 32.02 -2.24
C ARG A 65 -9.53 30.85 -1.70
N ILE A 66 -9.70 30.82 -0.38
CA ILE A 66 -10.41 29.77 0.35
C ILE A 66 -11.55 30.45 1.10
N ALA A 67 -12.78 29.98 0.88
CA ALA A 67 -13.95 30.33 1.66
C ALA A 67 -14.65 29.04 2.09
N CYS A 68 -14.97 28.97 3.38
CA CYS A 68 -15.55 27.81 4.04
C CYS A 68 -17.04 27.68 3.70
N GLY A 69 -17.42 26.58 3.05
CA GLY A 69 -18.81 26.17 2.88
C GLY A 69 -19.43 25.63 4.18
N SER A 70 -20.75 25.41 4.17
CA SER A 70 -21.46 24.87 5.33
C SER A 70 -20.89 23.50 5.75
N VAL A 71 -20.80 23.31 7.07
CA VAL A 71 -20.21 22.15 7.75
C VAL A 71 -20.80 20.83 7.22
N ASP A 72 -22.06 20.84 6.79
CA ASP A 72 -22.81 19.65 6.36
C ASP A 72 -22.32 19.02 5.05
N ILE A 73 -21.73 19.81 4.13
CA ILE A 73 -21.23 19.28 2.85
C ILE A 73 -19.85 18.64 3.06
N ILE A 74 -19.01 19.25 3.91
CA ILE A 74 -17.65 18.80 4.17
C ILE A 74 -17.64 17.48 4.94
N GLN A 75 -18.62 17.27 5.83
CA GLN A 75 -18.80 16.01 6.56
C GLN A 75 -19.21 14.83 5.66
N LYS A 76 -19.68 15.10 4.43
CA LYS A 76 -20.13 14.07 3.47
C LYS A 76 -19.08 13.69 2.42
N LEU A 77 -17.89 14.31 2.45
CA LEU A 77 -16.82 14.07 1.47
C LEU A 77 -15.95 12.87 1.84
N HIS A 78 -15.96 11.84 1.01
CA HIS A 78 -15.15 10.63 1.14
C HIS A 78 -13.79 10.75 0.41
N PRO A 79 -12.77 9.96 0.81
CA PRO A 79 -11.53 9.86 0.06
C PRO A 79 -11.79 9.28 -1.35
N GLY A 80 -11.48 10.04 -2.39
CA GLY A 80 -11.71 9.67 -3.80
C GLY A 80 -12.73 10.55 -4.54
N ASP A 81 -13.53 11.33 -3.81
CA ASP A 81 -14.55 12.20 -4.38
C ASP A 81 -13.95 13.30 -5.26
N LYS A 82 -14.55 13.51 -6.44
CA LYS A 82 -14.19 14.61 -7.35
C LYS A 82 -15.03 15.83 -6.98
N ILE A 83 -14.36 16.94 -6.65
CA ILE A 83 -15.03 18.20 -6.28
C ILE A 83 -14.74 19.31 -7.28
N LEU A 84 -15.78 20.09 -7.61
CA LEU A 84 -15.68 21.30 -8.42
C LEU A 84 -15.84 22.52 -7.53
N ILE A 85 -14.91 23.48 -7.65
CA ILE A 85 -14.90 24.71 -6.86
C ILE A 85 -15.16 25.88 -7.80
N ARG A 86 -16.23 26.64 -7.54
CA ARG A 86 -16.63 27.81 -8.34
C ARG A 86 -16.67 29.07 -7.49
N GLU A 87 -16.13 30.17 -8.01
CA GLU A 87 -16.28 31.51 -7.43
C GLU A 87 -17.59 32.14 -7.93
N ARG A 88 -18.41 32.68 -7.03
CA ARG A 88 -19.62 33.45 -7.34
C ARG A 88 -19.31 34.95 -7.34
N ASP A 89 -20.12 35.71 -8.06
CA ASP A 89 -19.94 37.15 -8.27
C ASP A 89 -20.03 38.00 -6.99
N ASP A 90 -20.52 37.43 -5.90
CA ASP A 90 -20.62 38.02 -4.55
C ASP A 90 -19.41 37.68 -3.66
N ALA A 91 -18.32 37.15 -4.25
CA ALA A 91 -17.11 36.68 -3.58
C ALA A 91 -17.33 35.47 -2.64
N ASN A 92 -18.46 34.77 -2.76
CA ASN A 92 -18.67 33.46 -2.13
C ASN A 92 -18.16 32.34 -3.04
N ILE A 93 -17.74 31.21 -2.45
CA ILE A 93 -17.29 30.03 -3.20
C ILE A 93 -18.33 28.91 -3.05
N GLU A 94 -18.69 28.29 -4.17
CA GLU A 94 -19.58 27.14 -4.25
C GLU A 94 -18.78 25.86 -4.51
N ILE A 95 -19.05 24.83 -3.71
CA ILE A 95 -18.42 23.51 -3.82
C ILE A 95 -19.49 22.53 -4.30
N VAL A 96 -19.24 21.87 -5.43
CA VAL A 96 -20.13 20.86 -6.01
C VAL A 96 -19.42 19.51 -6.00
N VAL A 97 -20.05 18.50 -5.41
CA VAL A 97 -19.58 17.11 -5.41
C VAL A 97 -20.05 16.45 -6.70
N ILE A 98 -19.12 15.84 -7.44
CA ILE A 98 -19.39 15.20 -8.72
C ILE A 98 -19.31 13.69 -8.53
N ASP A 99 -20.40 13.00 -8.87
CA ASP A 99 -20.42 11.54 -8.94
C ASP A 99 -20.08 11.06 -10.36
N ASP A 100 -19.63 9.82 -10.53
CA ASP A 100 -19.09 9.34 -11.81
C ASP A 100 -20.13 9.37 -12.98
N ASP A 101 -21.44 9.28 -12.67
CA ASP A 101 -22.55 9.45 -13.64
C ASP A 101 -22.65 10.87 -14.22
N PHE A 102 -22.11 11.88 -13.54
CA PHE A 102 -22.19 13.29 -13.95
C PHE A 102 -21.22 13.62 -15.10
N ILE A 103 -20.19 12.79 -15.31
CA ILE A 103 -19.16 12.99 -16.34
C ILE A 103 -19.65 12.52 -17.72
N GLU A 104 -20.60 11.58 -17.79
CA GLU A 104 -21.06 11.01 -19.07
C GLU A 104 -22.05 11.90 -19.84
N ASN A 105 -22.71 12.86 -19.19
CA ASN A 105 -23.68 13.73 -19.86
C ASN A 105 -23.02 14.95 -20.55
N LYS A 106 -22.56 14.71 -21.78
CA LYS A 106 -21.95 15.69 -22.72
C LYS A 106 -22.72 17.02 -22.89
N LYS A 107 -24.04 17.05 -22.60
CA LYS A 107 -24.91 18.24 -22.74
C LYS A 107 -24.65 19.33 -21.70
N VAL A 108 -24.18 18.99 -20.50
CA VAL A 108 -23.94 19.99 -19.43
C VAL A 108 -22.59 20.68 -19.60
N ILE A 109 -21.63 20.02 -20.26
CA ILE A 109 -20.28 20.55 -20.51
C ILE A 109 -20.31 21.69 -21.56
N GLU A 110 -21.25 21.66 -22.51
CA GLU A 110 -21.38 22.70 -23.55
C GLU A 110 -21.99 24.01 -23.02
N GLU A 111 -22.86 23.97 -22.01
CA GLU A 111 -23.41 25.20 -21.39
C GLU A 111 -22.40 25.94 -20.49
N ILE A 112 -21.28 25.30 -20.12
CA ILE A 112 -20.29 25.84 -19.20
C ILE A 112 -19.06 26.43 -19.92
N SER A 113 -18.96 26.34 -21.26
CA SER A 113 -17.85 26.97 -22.00
C SER A 113 -18.28 28.24 -22.72
N PRO A 114 -17.68 29.37 -22.32
CA PRO A 114 -16.96 30.13 -23.32
C PRO A 114 -15.53 30.31 -22.84
N LEU A 115 -14.62 29.46 -23.33
CA LEU A 115 -13.23 29.77 -23.72
C LEU A 115 -12.36 28.49 -23.73
N ASN A 116 -12.16 27.95 -24.93
CA ASN A 116 -11.01 27.17 -25.41
C ASN A 116 -10.20 26.37 -24.37
N ILE A 117 -10.56 25.11 -24.18
CA ILE A 117 -9.66 24.10 -23.60
C ILE A 117 -9.44 22.99 -24.64
N SER A 118 -8.21 22.91 -25.15
CA SER A 118 -7.73 21.79 -25.96
C SER A 118 -7.51 20.59 -25.05
N VAL A 119 -8.28 19.52 -25.26
CA VAL A 119 -8.14 18.25 -24.56
C VAL A 119 -7.06 17.42 -25.25
N LYS A 120 -5.88 17.28 -24.64
CA LYS A 120 -4.94 16.21 -24.98
C LYS A 120 -5.21 15.03 -24.03
N GLN A 121 -5.61 13.90 -24.62
CA GLN A 121 -5.75 12.62 -23.93
C GLN A 121 -4.44 12.24 -23.24
N GLN A 122 -4.46 12.07 -21.92
CA GLN A 122 -3.47 11.29 -21.20
C GLN A 122 -4.17 10.07 -20.59
N VAL A 123 -3.63 8.90 -20.93
CA VAL A 123 -4.04 7.60 -20.43
C VAL A 123 -3.87 7.58 -18.91
N LEU A 124 -4.99 7.52 -18.18
CA LEU A 124 -5.02 7.31 -16.74
C LEU A 124 -4.76 5.82 -16.47
N PHE A 125 -3.59 5.48 -15.95
CA PHE A 125 -3.40 4.19 -15.28
C PHE A 125 -3.87 4.35 -13.82
N ASN A 126 -4.75 3.45 -13.38
CA ASN A 126 -5.19 3.32 -11.98
C ASN A 126 -3.98 3.20 -11.06
N ASP A 127 -3.64 4.28 -10.36
CA ASP A 127 -2.52 4.32 -9.45
C ASP A 127 -3.05 3.96 -8.04
N ASN A 128 -3.09 2.66 -7.74
CA ASN A 128 -3.46 2.11 -6.43
C ASN A 128 -2.40 2.49 -5.38
N ILE A 129 -2.41 3.73 -4.89
CA ILE A 129 -1.58 4.15 -3.76
C ILE A 129 -2.41 4.14 -2.49
N ASN A 130 -1.92 3.43 -1.48
CA ASN A 130 -2.54 3.39 -0.17
C ASN A 130 -1.83 4.38 0.77
N THR A 131 -2.54 5.44 1.13
CA THR A 131 -2.15 6.40 2.18
C THR A 131 -2.90 6.08 3.47
N CYS A 132 -2.30 6.33 4.64
CA CYS A 132 -3.00 6.10 5.91
C CYS A 132 -4.04 7.21 6.18
N SER A 133 -5.22 6.83 6.69
CA SER A 133 -6.30 7.73 7.14
C SER A 133 -6.33 7.81 8.68
N ASP A 134 -6.27 9.03 9.22
CA ASP A 134 -6.69 9.56 10.54
C ASP A 134 -6.38 8.81 11.86
N PHE A 135 -5.81 7.61 11.87
CA PHE A 135 -5.44 6.89 13.10
C PHE A 135 -4.03 6.30 13.04
N ALA A 136 -3.26 6.54 14.10
CA ALA A 136 -1.96 5.90 14.29
C ALA A 136 -2.17 4.40 14.51
N TYR A 137 -1.63 3.58 13.60
CA TYR A 137 -1.66 2.13 13.69
C TYR A 137 -0.45 1.68 14.52
N THR A 138 -0.66 1.40 15.80
CA THR A 138 0.42 1.18 16.78
C THR A 138 1.07 -0.19 16.64
N ILE A 139 2.24 -0.38 17.27
CA ILE A 139 2.90 -1.70 17.29
C ILE A 139 2.01 -2.74 17.96
N ASP A 140 1.33 -2.38 19.05
CA ASP A 140 0.43 -3.29 19.78
C ASP A 140 -0.75 -3.73 18.90
N GLN A 141 -1.39 -2.79 18.21
CA GLN A 141 -2.48 -3.11 17.27
C GLN A 141 -1.99 -4.01 16.14
N TYR A 142 -0.81 -3.73 15.59
CA TYR A 142 -0.22 -4.56 14.54
C TYR A 142 0.07 -5.97 15.05
N ALA A 143 0.78 -6.10 16.18
CA ALA A 143 1.14 -7.37 16.79
C ALA A 143 -0.10 -8.21 17.15
N GLU A 144 -1.11 -7.57 17.71
CA GLU A 144 -2.39 -8.18 18.05
C GLU A 144 -3.12 -8.70 16.79
N GLU A 145 -3.13 -7.92 15.71
CA GLU A 145 -3.85 -8.29 14.48
C GLU A 145 -3.18 -9.47 13.77
N ILE A 146 -1.85 -9.53 13.72
CA ILE A 146 -1.13 -10.65 13.10
C ILE A 146 -0.92 -11.84 14.05
N CYS A 147 -1.33 -11.73 15.32
CA CYS A 147 -1.13 -12.71 16.39
C CYS A 147 0.35 -13.09 16.60
N PHE A 148 1.24 -12.09 16.61
CA PHE A 148 2.65 -12.27 16.98
C PHE A 148 2.96 -11.52 18.27
N GLU A 149 3.95 -12.00 19.01
CA GLU A 149 4.47 -11.25 20.16
C GLU A 149 5.06 -9.91 19.72
N GLU A 150 4.81 -8.86 20.51
CA GLU A 150 5.34 -7.52 20.28
C GLU A 150 6.88 -7.51 20.19
N THR A 151 7.54 -8.42 20.91
CA THR A 151 9.01 -8.61 20.92
C THR A 151 9.53 -9.02 19.54
N ALA A 152 8.84 -9.96 18.86
CA ALA A 152 9.16 -10.43 17.53
C ALA A 152 8.93 -9.33 16.49
N VAL A 153 7.80 -8.64 16.58
CA VAL A 153 7.47 -7.49 15.72
C VAL A 153 8.51 -6.37 15.85
N LYS A 154 8.88 -6.00 17.08
CA LYS A 154 9.96 -5.03 17.34
C LYS A 154 11.29 -5.47 16.76
N LEU A 155 11.59 -6.77 16.73
CA LEU A 155 12.79 -7.29 16.07
C LEU A 155 12.72 -7.09 14.55
N TRP A 156 11.59 -7.38 13.92
CA TRP A 156 11.40 -7.18 12.48
C TRP A 156 11.53 -5.72 12.07
N ILE A 157 10.87 -4.81 12.80
CA ILE A 157 10.94 -3.36 12.57
C ILE A 157 12.39 -2.87 12.72
N ARG A 158 13.12 -3.30 13.77
CA ARG A 158 14.55 -2.97 13.94
C ARG A 158 15.39 -3.47 12.77
N ALA A 159 15.14 -4.70 12.30
CA ALA A 159 15.86 -5.27 11.17
C ALA A 159 15.60 -4.47 9.88
N ILE A 160 14.34 -4.12 9.60
CA ILE A 160 13.92 -3.32 8.44
C ILE A 160 14.46 -1.90 8.51
N ASN A 161 14.45 -1.26 9.69
CA ASN A 161 14.99 0.09 9.84
C ASN A 161 16.52 0.13 9.68
N ARG A 162 17.22 -0.93 10.07
CA ARG A 162 18.67 -1.06 9.91
C ARG A 162 19.06 -1.41 8.47
N LYS A 163 18.44 -2.45 7.88
CA LYS A 163 18.77 -2.95 6.54
C LYS A 163 18.08 -2.18 5.43
N LYS A 164 17.01 -1.45 5.72
CA LYS A 164 16.10 -0.78 4.77
C LYS A 164 15.34 -1.71 3.83
N GLN A 165 15.63 -3.01 3.87
CA GLN A 165 14.94 -4.02 3.10
C GLN A 165 14.85 -5.35 3.84
N ALA A 166 13.74 -6.06 3.67
CA ALA A 166 13.50 -7.39 4.25
C ALA A 166 12.74 -8.30 3.29
N ILE A 167 12.85 -9.61 3.50
CA ILE A 167 12.07 -10.64 2.83
C ILE A 167 11.38 -11.48 3.90
N PHE A 168 10.05 -11.48 3.86
CA PHE A 168 9.22 -12.45 4.56
C PHE A 168 9.18 -13.73 3.74
N TYR A 169 9.61 -14.85 4.30
CA TYR A 169 9.69 -16.11 3.59
C TYR A 169 9.15 -17.27 4.39
N GLY A 170 8.61 -18.26 3.71
CA GLY A 170 8.02 -19.44 4.35
C GLY A 170 7.09 -20.17 3.41
N SER A 171 6.52 -21.26 3.91
CA SER A 171 5.61 -22.09 3.14
C SER A 171 4.34 -21.34 2.71
N PRO A 172 3.63 -21.82 1.66
CA PRO A 172 2.38 -21.22 1.21
C PRO A 172 1.34 -21.12 2.32
N GLY A 173 0.50 -20.08 2.26
CA GLY A 173 -0.62 -19.91 3.20
C GLY A 173 -0.26 -19.48 4.62
N THR A 174 0.97 -19.01 4.85
CA THR A 174 1.42 -18.44 6.14
C THR A 174 1.12 -16.96 6.32
N GLY A 175 0.38 -16.34 5.40
CA GLY A 175 -0.05 -14.94 5.50
C GLY A 175 1.04 -13.89 5.23
N LYS A 176 2.11 -14.24 4.51
CA LYS A 176 3.28 -13.37 4.27
C LYS A 176 2.90 -12.00 3.68
N THR A 177 2.07 -11.98 2.63
CA THR A 177 1.63 -10.76 1.96
C THR A 177 0.75 -9.92 2.87
N PHE A 178 -0.18 -10.54 3.60
CA PHE A 178 -1.00 -9.87 4.61
C PHE A 178 -0.14 -9.21 5.69
N ILE A 179 0.83 -9.94 6.25
CA ILE A 179 1.76 -9.42 7.28
C ILE A 179 2.60 -8.27 6.73
N ALA A 180 3.07 -8.37 5.48
CA ALA A 180 3.84 -7.31 4.82
C ALA A 180 3.03 -6.04 4.60
N GLU A 181 1.78 -6.14 4.16
CA GLU A 181 0.89 -4.99 3.98
C GLU A 181 0.52 -4.32 5.31
N LYS A 182 0.23 -5.12 6.33
CA LYS A 182 -0.03 -4.60 7.68
C LYS A 182 1.20 -3.92 8.27
N LEU A 183 2.38 -4.50 8.08
CA LEU A 183 3.63 -3.83 8.47
C LEU A 183 3.84 -2.52 7.72
N ALA A 184 3.57 -2.49 6.42
CA ALA A 184 3.69 -1.27 5.64
C ALA A 184 2.75 -0.18 6.16
N LYS A 185 1.48 -0.52 6.45
CA LYS A 185 0.52 0.38 7.11
C LYS A 185 1.08 0.92 8.43
N HIS A 186 1.69 0.07 9.24
CA HIS A 186 2.31 0.48 10.52
C HIS A 186 3.46 1.45 10.30
N LEU A 187 4.37 1.15 9.36
CA LEU A 187 5.55 1.97 9.09
C LEU A 187 5.22 3.36 8.55
N ILE A 188 4.06 3.54 7.92
CA ILE A 188 3.63 4.84 7.36
C ILE A 188 2.60 5.56 8.24
N SER A 189 2.16 4.96 9.36
CA SER A 189 0.96 5.43 10.07
C SER A 189 1.12 6.80 10.76
N GLU A 190 2.35 7.18 11.11
CA GLU A 190 2.65 8.43 11.82
C GLU A 190 3.03 9.59 10.88
N GLY A 191 3.06 9.36 9.56
CA GLY A 191 3.68 10.26 8.60
C GLY A 191 2.89 10.51 7.32
N ASP A 192 3.50 11.26 6.40
CA ASP A 192 2.95 11.53 5.06
C ASP A 192 3.18 10.37 4.07
N GLY A 193 3.96 9.36 4.45
CA GLY A 193 4.38 8.24 3.63
C GLY A 193 3.26 7.39 3.01
N PHE A 194 3.63 6.58 2.03
CA PHE A 194 2.71 5.68 1.33
C PHE A 194 3.32 4.31 1.10
N TYR A 195 2.49 3.32 0.77
CA TYR A 195 2.98 2.04 0.26
C TYR A 195 2.38 1.67 -1.08
N LYS A 196 3.12 0.84 -1.83
CA LYS A 196 2.68 0.26 -3.12
C LYS A 196 3.03 -1.23 -3.13
N LEU A 197 2.12 -2.04 -3.65
CA LEU A 197 2.31 -3.48 -3.86
C LEU A 197 2.56 -3.74 -5.34
N VAL A 198 3.61 -4.49 -5.65
CA VAL A 198 3.87 -5.05 -6.98
C VAL A 198 4.09 -6.55 -6.83
N GLN A 199 3.67 -7.34 -7.80
CA GLN A 199 3.88 -8.79 -7.81
C GLN A 199 4.83 -9.16 -8.93
N PHE A 200 5.83 -10.00 -8.63
CA PHE A 200 6.75 -10.52 -9.62
C PHE A 200 6.20 -11.79 -10.27
N HIS A 201 6.52 -11.95 -11.55
CA HIS A 201 6.16 -13.10 -12.36
C HIS A 201 7.34 -13.50 -13.26
N PRO A 202 7.36 -14.71 -13.85
CA PRO A 202 8.52 -15.19 -14.61
C PRO A 202 8.99 -14.29 -15.74
N ALA A 203 8.06 -13.56 -16.39
CA ALA A 203 8.37 -12.62 -17.47
C ALA A 203 8.73 -11.19 -16.98
N TYR A 204 8.83 -10.95 -15.67
CA TYR A 204 9.09 -9.61 -15.14
C TYR A 204 10.55 -9.25 -15.38
N SER A 205 10.79 -8.09 -15.98
CA SER A 205 12.09 -7.71 -16.53
C SER A 205 12.69 -6.45 -15.88
N TYR A 206 13.94 -6.15 -16.23
CA TYR A 206 14.57 -4.89 -15.85
C TYR A 206 13.80 -3.69 -16.40
N GLU A 207 13.26 -3.82 -17.61
CA GLU A 207 12.50 -2.80 -18.32
C GLU A 207 11.15 -2.47 -17.66
N ASP A 208 10.59 -3.41 -16.91
CA ASP A 208 9.36 -3.21 -16.14
C ASP A 208 9.64 -2.60 -14.77
N PHE A 209 10.77 -2.97 -14.15
CA PHE A 209 11.09 -2.57 -12.78
C PHE A 209 11.89 -1.26 -12.70
N ILE A 210 12.96 -1.14 -13.48
CA ILE A 210 13.89 -0.01 -13.41
C ILE A 210 13.54 0.99 -14.49
N GLN A 211 13.81 0.68 -15.76
CA GLN A 211 13.44 1.52 -16.89
C GLN A 211 13.63 0.76 -18.20
N GLY A 212 12.83 1.09 -19.19
CA GLY A 212 12.88 0.45 -20.49
C GLY A 212 12.45 1.39 -21.61
N ILE A 213 12.87 1.05 -22.84
CA ILE A 213 12.42 1.76 -24.03
C ILE A 213 10.99 1.31 -24.35
N ARG A 214 10.05 2.24 -24.49
CA ARG A 214 8.67 1.94 -24.88
C ARG A 214 8.30 2.73 -26.14
N PRO A 215 7.77 2.07 -27.19
CA PRO A 215 7.30 2.79 -28.37
C PRO A 215 6.10 3.67 -28.02
N GLN A 216 6.14 4.93 -28.43
CA GLN A 216 5.04 5.90 -28.28
C GLN A 216 4.74 6.54 -29.63
N SER A 217 3.45 6.79 -29.90
CA SER A 217 3.03 7.49 -31.12
C SER A 217 2.67 8.93 -30.75
N GLU A 218 3.49 9.89 -31.18
CA GLU A 218 3.19 11.31 -31.10
C GLU A 218 3.00 11.86 -32.52
N ASP A 219 1.83 12.42 -32.82
CA ASP A 219 1.48 13.02 -34.12
C ASP A 219 1.74 12.11 -35.33
N GLY A 220 1.50 10.80 -35.18
CA GLY A 220 1.71 9.79 -36.23
C GLY A 220 3.17 9.39 -36.46
N LYS A 221 4.11 9.90 -35.65
CA LYS A 221 5.52 9.47 -35.63
C LYS A 221 5.78 8.56 -34.43
N LEU A 222 6.49 7.47 -34.69
CA LEU A 222 6.91 6.53 -33.67
C LEU A 222 8.18 7.04 -32.97
N THR A 223 8.11 7.25 -31.66
CA THR A 223 9.23 7.61 -30.79
C THR A 223 9.51 6.46 -29.82
N TYR A 224 10.73 6.43 -29.28
CA TYR A 224 11.20 5.36 -28.40
C TYR A 224 11.81 5.95 -27.11
N PRO A 225 11.03 6.67 -26.29
CA PRO A 225 11.53 7.20 -25.03
C PRO A 225 11.91 6.08 -24.06
N VAL A 226 12.92 6.36 -23.23
CA VAL A 226 13.19 5.59 -22.02
C VAL A 226 12.17 6.01 -20.97
N VAL A 227 11.37 5.06 -20.51
CA VAL A 227 10.29 5.26 -19.53
C VAL A 227 10.71 4.62 -18.20
N PRO A 228 10.53 5.31 -17.05
CA PRO A 228 10.78 4.72 -15.75
C PRO A 228 9.87 3.52 -15.50
N GLY A 229 10.42 2.47 -14.92
CA GLY A 229 9.70 1.31 -14.42
C GLY A 229 9.17 1.53 -13.01
N ARG A 230 8.51 0.50 -12.47
CA ARG A 230 7.75 0.60 -11.21
C ARG A 230 8.58 1.06 -10.01
N PHE A 231 9.84 0.66 -9.91
CA PHE A 231 10.72 1.04 -8.82
C PHE A 231 11.18 2.50 -8.93
N LEU A 232 11.53 2.96 -10.14
CA LEU A 232 11.92 4.35 -10.36
C LEU A 232 10.73 5.30 -10.16
N GLU A 233 9.56 4.96 -10.70
CA GLU A 233 8.31 5.71 -10.45
C GLU A 233 8.04 5.83 -8.94
N PHE A 234 8.17 4.73 -8.20
CA PHE A 234 7.99 4.71 -6.75
C PHE A 234 9.00 5.62 -6.04
N CYS A 235 10.29 5.55 -6.40
CA CYS A 235 11.34 6.36 -5.78
C CYS A 235 11.18 7.85 -6.09
N GLN A 236 10.92 8.22 -7.35
CA GLN A 236 10.64 9.61 -7.76
C GLN A 236 9.47 10.19 -6.98
N LYS A 237 8.44 9.38 -6.74
CA LYS A 237 7.32 9.79 -5.90
C LYS A 237 7.76 9.95 -4.44
N ALA A 238 8.48 8.97 -3.89
CA ALA A 238 8.96 8.97 -2.49
C ALA A 238 9.87 10.16 -2.14
N GLU A 239 10.55 10.77 -3.12
CA GLU A 239 11.32 12.02 -2.91
C GLU A 239 10.46 13.21 -2.49
N SER A 240 9.16 13.21 -2.81
CA SER A 240 8.21 14.25 -2.41
C SER A 240 7.64 14.06 -1.00
N PHE A 241 8.04 13.00 -0.30
CA PHE A 241 7.56 12.62 1.03
C PHE A 241 8.70 12.69 2.04
N GLN A 242 8.38 13.11 3.27
CA GLN A 242 9.37 13.19 4.34
C GLN A 242 9.47 11.86 5.10
N ASP A 243 8.35 11.15 5.21
CA ASP A 243 8.24 9.93 5.99
C ASP A 243 8.44 8.66 5.14
N ILE A 244 8.43 7.52 5.82
CA ILE A 244 8.74 6.22 5.24
C ILE A 244 7.79 5.89 4.09
N CYS A 245 8.33 5.50 2.94
CA CYS A 245 7.56 4.91 1.86
C CYS A 245 7.93 3.43 1.71
N VAL A 246 6.95 2.55 1.54
CA VAL A 246 7.18 1.10 1.47
C VAL A 246 6.80 0.53 0.11
N LEU A 247 7.76 -0.09 -0.58
CA LEU A 247 7.48 -0.91 -1.75
C LEU A 247 7.43 -2.38 -1.34
N ILE A 248 6.26 -3.00 -1.49
CA ILE A 248 6.09 -4.44 -1.28
C ILE A 248 6.24 -5.14 -2.63
N ILE A 249 7.14 -6.13 -2.69
CA ILE A 249 7.37 -6.99 -3.85
C ILE A 249 6.88 -8.39 -3.50
N ASP A 250 5.67 -8.69 -3.91
CA ASP A 250 5.05 -9.99 -3.71
C ASP A 250 5.65 -11.03 -4.67
N GLU A 251 5.78 -12.28 -4.21
CA GLU A 251 6.37 -13.37 -4.97
C GLU A 251 7.76 -13.03 -5.55
N ILE A 252 8.60 -12.37 -4.73
CA ILE A 252 9.88 -11.78 -5.17
C ILE A 252 10.79 -12.80 -5.86
N ASN A 253 10.72 -14.08 -5.50
CA ASN A 253 11.53 -15.10 -6.12
C ASN A 253 11.07 -15.43 -7.55
N ARG A 254 9.80 -15.23 -7.95
CA ARG A 254 9.24 -15.64 -9.25
C ARG A 254 9.89 -15.00 -10.48
N ALA A 255 10.72 -13.97 -10.30
CA ALA A 255 11.51 -13.37 -11.37
C ALA A 255 13.01 -13.57 -11.13
N ASN A 256 13.83 -13.45 -12.18
CA ASN A 256 15.28 -13.46 -12.03
C ASN A 256 15.76 -12.17 -11.36
N LEU A 257 15.86 -12.19 -10.03
CA LEU A 257 16.16 -11.00 -9.23
C LEU A 257 17.45 -10.29 -9.61
N ALA A 258 18.50 -11.03 -9.98
CA ALA A 258 19.75 -10.42 -10.40
C ALA A 258 19.59 -9.60 -11.68
N GLN A 259 18.79 -10.11 -12.64
CA GLN A 259 18.48 -9.41 -13.89
C GLN A 259 17.52 -8.23 -13.66
N VAL A 260 16.43 -8.45 -12.92
CA VAL A 260 15.41 -7.42 -12.68
C VAL A 260 15.98 -6.25 -11.89
N PHE A 261 16.84 -6.50 -10.89
CA PHE A 261 17.38 -5.43 -10.07
C PHE A 261 18.55 -4.70 -10.74
N GLY A 262 19.30 -5.36 -11.62
CA GLY A 262 20.41 -4.75 -12.35
C GLY A 262 21.34 -3.95 -11.43
N GLU A 263 21.47 -2.65 -11.69
CA GLU A 263 22.33 -1.75 -10.93
C GLU A 263 21.82 -1.47 -9.50
N LEU A 264 20.53 -1.69 -9.20
CA LEU A 264 20.00 -1.57 -7.83
C LEU A 264 20.71 -2.48 -6.84
N MET A 265 21.27 -3.59 -7.32
CA MET A 265 22.08 -4.49 -6.51
C MET A 265 23.18 -3.75 -5.74
N TYR A 266 23.77 -2.74 -6.37
CA TYR A 266 24.76 -1.87 -5.73
C TYR A 266 24.11 -0.88 -4.74
N LEU A 267 23.03 -0.22 -5.15
CA LEU A 267 22.36 0.81 -4.35
C LEU A 267 21.65 0.27 -3.10
N LEU A 268 21.23 -1.00 -3.09
CA LEU A 268 20.68 -1.66 -1.90
C LEU A 268 21.69 -1.70 -0.75
N GLU A 269 22.98 -1.65 -1.05
CA GLU A 269 24.08 -1.63 -0.09
C GLU A 269 24.59 -0.21 0.16
N TYR A 270 24.74 0.59 -0.90
CA TYR A 270 25.27 1.96 -0.84
C TYR A 270 24.19 3.01 -1.15
N ARG A 271 23.18 3.09 -0.28
CA ARG A 271 22.00 3.97 -0.47
C ARG A 271 22.31 5.47 -0.53
N ASN A 272 23.46 5.90 -0.02
CA ASN A 272 23.90 7.29 -0.08
C ASN A 272 24.57 7.67 -1.40
N GLN A 273 24.81 6.71 -2.29
CA GLN A 273 25.47 6.93 -3.57
C GLN A 273 24.47 7.09 -4.71
N GLU A 274 24.95 7.73 -5.78
CA GLU A 274 24.19 7.95 -7.00
C GLU A 274 24.98 7.37 -8.18
N ILE A 275 24.36 6.45 -8.92
CA ILE A 275 25.00 5.72 -10.02
C ILE A 275 24.32 6.06 -11.36
N PRO A 276 25.04 5.99 -12.49
CA PRO A 276 24.41 6.03 -13.81
C PRO A 276 23.61 4.74 -14.05
N LEU A 277 22.40 4.88 -14.59
CA LEU A 277 21.62 3.77 -15.12
C LEU A 277 21.89 3.58 -16.61
N ALA A 278 21.53 2.43 -17.16
CA ALA A 278 21.69 2.12 -18.59
C ALA A 278 21.09 3.18 -19.55
N GLY A 279 20.00 3.85 -19.15
CA GLY A 279 19.36 4.94 -19.89
C GLY A 279 20.10 6.29 -19.86
N GLY A 280 21.22 6.39 -19.14
CA GLY A 280 22.09 7.57 -19.07
C GLY A 280 21.78 8.56 -17.93
N ASN A 281 20.59 8.47 -17.34
CA ASN A 281 20.23 9.21 -16.12
C ASN A 281 20.95 8.65 -14.90
N ARG A 282 21.18 9.51 -13.89
CA ARG A 282 21.69 9.09 -12.60
C ARG A 282 20.54 8.79 -11.64
N PHE A 283 20.77 7.86 -10.72
CA PHE A 283 19.78 7.42 -9.76
C PHE A 283 20.38 7.06 -8.41
N ARG A 284 19.62 7.37 -7.36
CA ARG A 284 19.88 7.01 -5.96
C ARG A 284 18.55 6.56 -5.35
N ILE A 285 18.59 5.55 -4.47
CA ILE A 285 17.40 5.15 -3.70
C ILE A 285 17.19 6.16 -2.56
N PRO A 286 16.01 6.81 -2.44
CA PRO A 286 15.73 7.72 -1.34
C PRO A 286 15.81 7.03 0.04
N GLU A 287 16.29 7.74 1.05
CA GLU A 287 16.54 7.18 2.40
C GLU A 287 15.25 6.74 3.12
N ASN A 288 14.13 7.36 2.78
CA ASN A 288 12.81 7.03 3.32
C ASN A 288 12.19 5.77 2.68
N VAL A 289 12.77 5.22 1.61
CA VAL A 289 12.27 4.01 0.95
C VAL A 289 12.60 2.75 1.75
N ARG A 290 11.61 1.89 1.99
CA ARG A 290 11.76 0.52 2.47
C ARG A 290 11.28 -0.47 1.40
N ILE A 291 11.97 -1.59 1.26
CA ILE A 291 11.58 -2.66 0.33
C ILE A 291 11.25 -3.92 1.13
N ILE A 292 10.04 -4.44 0.97
CA ILE A 292 9.58 -5.64 1.65
C ILE A 292 9.22 -6.68 0.60
N GLY A 293 9.98 -7.77 0.52
CA GLY A 293 9.68 -8.90 -0.34
C GLY A 293 8.84 -9.95 0.39
N THR A 294 7.99 -10.67 -0.33
CA THR A 294 7.42 -11.95 0.13
C THR A 294 7.95 -13.07 -0.76
N MET A 295 8.25 -14.24 -0.16
CA MET A 295 8.84 -15.37 -0.88
C MET A 295 8.19 -16.69 -0.44
N ASN A 296 7.58 -17.41 -1.37
CA ASN A 296 7.20 -18.81 -1.16
C ASN A 296 8.44 -19.70 -1.27
N THR A 297 8.67 -20.54 -0.27
CA THR A 297 9.81 -21.48 -0.28
C THR A 297 9.51 -22.83 -0.92
N ALA A 298 8.23 -23.19 -1.09
CA ALA A 298 7.82 -24.45 -1.73
C ALA A 298 8.06 -24.47 -3.25
N ASP A 299 8.13 -23.30 -3.88
CA ASP A 299 8.18 -23.17 -5.34
C ASP A 299 9.57 -23.61 -5.87
N ARG A 300 9.69 -24.91 -6.22
CA ARG A 300 10.93 -25.55 -6.72
C ARG A 300 11.38 -25.05 -8.09
N SER A 301 10.49 -24.46 -8.88
CA SER A 301 10.72 -24.01 -10.27
C SER A 301 11.36 -22.61 -10.36
N ILE A 302 11.66 -21.99 -9.23
CA ILE A 302 11.99 -20.58 -9.15
C ILE A 302 13.50 -20.35 -8.96
N ALA A 303 14.00 -19.25 -9.54
CA ALA A 303 15.38 -18.81 -9.39
C ALA A 303 15.79 -18.72 -7.91
N GLN A 304 16.82 -19.50 -7.51
CA GLN A 304 17.37 -19.39 -6.17
C GLN A 304 17.90 -17.97 -5.94
N ILE A 305 17.54 -17.38 -4.79
CA ILE A 305 18.11 -16.10 -4.37
C ILE A 305 19.60 -16.29 -4.09
N ASP A 306 20.43 -15.68 -4.93
CA ASP A 306 21.88 -15.71 -4.81
C ASP A 306 22.37 -15.10 -3.47
N HIS A 307 23.52 -15.57 -3.01
CA HIS A 307 24.21 -15.10 -1.81
C HIS A 307 24.45 -13.59 -1.80
N ALA A 308 24.64 -12.96 -2.97
CA ALA A 308 24.76 -11.50 -3.04
C ALA A 308 23.48 -10.77 -2.59
N LEU A 309 22.32 -11.20 -3.07
CA LEU A 309 21.02 -10.67 -2.63
C LEU A 309 20.76 -11.00 -1.16
N ARG A 310 21.05 -12.24 -0.74
CA ARG A 310 20.83 -12.66 0.65
C ARG A 310 21.50 -11.76 1.68
N ARG A 311 22.69 -11.24 1.38
CA ARG A 311 23.42 -10.33 2.29
C ARG A 311 22.77 -8.94 2.44
N ARG A 312 21.99 -8.52 1.44
CA ARG A 312 21.40 -7.18 1.35
C ARG A 312 20.03 -7.12 2.04
N PHE A 313 19.30 -8.22 2.11
CA PHE A 313 17.99 -8.28 2.78
C PHE A 313 18.07 -8.85 4.20
N ALA A 314 17.20 -8.40 5.09
CA ALA A 314 16.87 -9.14 6.31
C ALA A 314 15.88 -10.27 5.97
N PHE A 315 16.17 -11.50 6.37
CA PHE A 315 15.28 -12.64 6.14
C PHE A 315 14.46 -12.93 7.38
N ILE A 316 13.14 -12.88 7.26
CA ILE A 316 12.19 -13.13 8.35
C ILE A 316 11.39 -14.37 7.97
N GLU A 317 11.63 -15.47 8.70
CA GLU A 317 10.92 -16.73 8.49
C GLU A 317 9.52 -16.63 9.10
N LEU A 318 8.51 -16.98 8.32
CA LEU A 318 7.13 -17.10 8.75
C LEU A 318 6.70 -18.56 8.60
N ARG A 319 6.22 -19.13 9.71
CA ARG A 319 5.69 -20.48 9.80
C ARG A 319 4.19 -20.45 10.08
N PRO A 320 3.46 -21.56 9.89
CA PRO A 320 2.06 -21.65 10.28
C PRO A 320 1.89 -21.24 11.75
N ASN A 321 1.18 -20.15 11.98
CA ASN A 321 0.90 -19.63 13.32
C ASN A 321 -0.53 -20.00 13.73
N TYR A 322 -0.69 -21.09 14.48
CA TYR A 322 -2.00 -21.59 14.87
C TYR A 322 -2.76 -20.65 15.81
N ASP A 323 -2.09 -19.71 16.49
CA ASP A 323 -2.77 -18.72 17.35
C ASP A 323 -3.67 -17.79 16.52
N VAL A 324 -3.32 -17.55 15.25
CA VAL A 324 -4.17 -16.82 14.30
C VAL A 324 -5.47 -17.59 14.04
N LEU A 325 -5.40 -18.92 13.84
CA LEU A 325 -6.61 -19.74 13.66
C LEU A 325 -7.48 -19.73 14.91
N ILE A 326 -6.87 -19.88 16.09
CA ILE A 326 -7.60 -19.81 17.36
C ILE A 326 -8.33 -18.48 17.45
N LYS A 327 -7.62 -17.36 17.29
CA LYS A 327 -8.19 -16.02 17.40
C LYS A 327 -9.30 -15.76 16.38
N TYR A 328 -9.09 -16.16 15.13
CA TYR A 328 -10.08 -15.97 14.07
C TYR A 328 -11.37 -16.73 14.37
N HIS A 329 -11.25 -17.98 14.82
CA HIS A 329 -12.41 -18.84 15.09
C HIS A 329 -13.06 -18.65 16.46
N LEU A 330 -12.53 -17.78 17.35
CA LEU A 330 -13.20 -17.43 18.63
C LEU A 330 -14.63 -16.93 18.43
N ASN A 331 -14.90 -16.25 17.32
CA ASN A 331 -16.21 -15.70 16.99
C ASN A 331 -17.01 -16.60 16.04
N THR A 332 -16.54 -17.83 15.80
CA THR A 332 -17.22 -18.82 14.95
C THR A 332 -17.66 -20.01 15.79
N ASN A 333 -18.68 -20.75 15.34
CA ASN A 333 -19.13 -21.97 16.02
C ASN A 333 -18.26 -23.21 15.70
N PHE A 334 -17.01 -23.02 15.27
CA PHE A 334 -16.14 -24.12 14.84
C PHE A 334 -15.07 -24.45 15.90
N ALA A 335 -14.98 -25.71 16.30
CA ALA A 335 -14.01 -26.20 17.26
C ALA A 335 -12.62 -26.40 16.62
N VAL A 336 -11.87 -25.31 16.45
CA VAL A 336 -10.62 -25.28 15.68
C VAL A 336 -9.46 -26.11 16.25
N MET A 337 -9.52 -26.50 17.53
CA MET A 337 -8.42 -27.21 18.20
C MET A 337 -8.13 -28.59 17.59
N ASP A 338 -9.18 -29.31 17.16
CA ASP A 338 -9.04 -30.62 16.51
C ASP A 338 -8.30 -30.48 15.18
N LEU A 339 -8.70 -29.51 14.37
CA LEU A 339 -8.03 -29.16 13.11
C LEU A 339 -6.57 -28.79 13.34
N ILE A 340 -6.26 -27.96 14.35
CA ILE A 340 -4.88 -27.58 14.68
C ILE A 340 -4.03 -28.80 15.03
N ASN A 341 -4.57 -29.78 15.75
CA ASN A 341 -3.84 -31.01 16.08
C ASN A 341 -3.54 -31.83 14.82
N ILE A 342 -4.49 -31.94 13.89
CA ILE A 342 -4.29 -32.61 12.61
C ILE A 342 -3.24 -31.88 11.77
N LEU A 343 -3.31 -30.56 11.66
CA LEU A 343 -2.33 -29.76 10.92
C LEU A 343 -0.91 -29.88 11.52
N LYS A 344 -0.78 -29.95 12.85
CA LYS A 344 0.51 -30.21 13.50
C LYS A 344 1.05 -31.60 13.15
N GLN A 345 0.22 -32.64 13.20
CA GLN A 345 0.62 -34.00 12.80
C GLN A 345 1.02 -34.05 11.32
N LEU A 346 0.24 -33.40 10.45
CA LEU A 346 0.51 -33.32 9.02
C LEU A 346 1.84 -32.62 8.74
N ASN A 347 2.06 -31.44 9.33
CA ASN A 347 3.30 -30.70 9.17
C ASN A 347 4.52 -31.44 9.74
N GLN A 348 4.33 -32.25 10.81
CA GLN A 348 5.35 -33.17 11.29
C GLN A 348 5.63 -34.32 10.30
N ALA A 349 4.61 -34.86 9.65
CA ALA A 349 4.76 -35.92 8.65
C ALA A 349 5.44 -35.43 7.36
N ILE A 350 5.19 -34.17 6.96
CA ILE A 350 5.87 -33.46 5.87
C ILE A 350 7.36 -33.31 6.17
N ASN A 351 7.70 -32.95 7.41
CA ASN A 351 9.07 -32.83 7.92
C ASN A 351 9.99 -31.96 7.05
N ASP A 352 9.44 -30.97 6.35
CA ASP A 352 10.17 -29.95 5.63
C ASP A 352 9.44 -28.62 5.78
N LYS A 353 10.14 -27.68 6.40
CA LYS A 353 9.63 -26.34 6.72
C LYS A 353 9.18 -25.53 5.50
N ASN A 354 9.68 -25.87 4.31
CA ASN A 354 9.34 -25.17 3.09
C ASN A 354 7.99 -25.60 2.51
N TYR A 355 7.47 -26.76 2.94
CA TYR A 355 6.24 -27.37 2.45
C TYR A 355 5.18 -27.53 3.54
N GLU A 356 5.38 -26.91 4.71
CA GLU A 356 4.36 -26.90 5.75
C GLU A 356 3.06 -26.27 5.23
N ILE A 357 1.93 -26.89 5.51
CA ILE A 357 0.62 -26.35 5.18
C ILE A 357 0.35 -25.15 6.07
N GLY A 358 0.15 -24.00 5.42
CA GLY A 358 -0.24 -22.76 6.05
C GLY A 358 -1.67 -22.76 6.58
N ILE A 359 -1.98 -21.73 7.36
CA ILE A 359 -3.27 -21.59 8.02
C ILE A 359 -4.32 -20.89 7.14
N SER A 360 -3.93 -20.20 6.07
CA SER A 360 -4.81 -19.29 5.34
C SER A 360 -6.02 -19.97 4.70
N PHE A 361 -5.88 -21.24 4.32
CA PHE A 361 -6.96 -22.06 3.76
C PHE A 361 -8.18 -22.12 4.69
N PHE A 362 -7.93 -22.08 6.00
CA PHE A 362 -8.96 -22.28 7.01
C PHE A 362 -9.51 -20.96 7.58
N LEU A 363 -9.04 -19.79 7.12
CA LEU A 363 -9.52 -18.48 7.57
C LEU A 363 -10.82 -18.07 6.85
N THR A 364 -11.86 -18.89 6.98
CA THR A 364 -13.21 -18.66 6.41
C THR A 364 -14.27 -18.62 7.52
N PRO A 365 -15.28 -17.74 7.43
CA PRO A 365 -16.37 -17.70 8.41
C PRO A 365 -17.22 -18.98 8.44
N ASN A 366 -17.28 -19.72 7.33
CA ASN A 366 -18.11 -20.92 7.17
C ASN A 366 -17.28 -22.21 7.15
N LEU A 367 -16.16 -22.25 7.89
CA LEU A 367 -15.23 -23.39 7.89
C LEU A 367 -15.92 -24.75 8.14
N ARG A 368 -16.97 -24.79 8.95
CA ARG A 368 -17.76 -26.00 9.21
C ARG A 368 -18.30 -26.65 7.93
N GLU A 369 -18.73 -25.84 6.97
CA GLU A 369 -19.29 -26.27 5.68
C GLU A 369 -18.19 -26.46 4.64
N ASP A 370 -17.19 -25.56 4.65
CA ASP A 370 -16.15 -25.51 3.63
C ASP A 370 -15.02 -26.53 3.84
N ILE A 371 -14.84 -27.05 5.07
CA ILE A 371 -13.63 -27.82 5.42
C ILE A 371 -13.45 -29.10 4.61
N GLU A 372 -14.53 -29.80 4.26
CA GLU A 372 -14.45 -31.00 3.41
C GLU A 372 -13.92 -30.63 2.02
N ASP A 373 -14.45 -29.56 1.42
CA ASP A 373 -14.07 -29.09 0.10
C ASP A 373 -12.63 -28.55 0.09
N ILE A 374 -12.26 -27.73 1.08
CA ILE A 374 -10.88 -27.25 1.28
C ILE A 374 -9.93 -28.46 1.36
N TRP A 375 -10.29 -29.47 2.15
CA TRP A 375 -9.41 -30.61 2.35
C TRP A 375 -9.25 -31.45 1.08
N LYS A 376 -10.36 -31.82 0.43
CA LYS A 376 -10.35 -32.67 -0.76
C LYS A 376 -9.82 -31.97 -2.02
N MET A 377 -10.08 -30.68 -2.18
CA MET A 377 -9.78 -29.95 -3.41
C MET A 377 -8.48 -29.16 -3.35
N GLU A 378 -7.98 -28.82 -2.16
CA GLU A 378 -6.76 -28.01 -2.00
C GLU A 378 -5.66 -28.76 -1.25
N ILE A 379 -5.98 -29.36 -0.10
CA ILE A 379 -4.98 -30.00 0.76
C ILE A 379 -4.53 -31.35 0.22
N GLU A 380 -5.46 -32.25 -0.12
CA GLU A 380 -5.12 -33.58 -0.62
C GLU A 380 -4.30 -33.53 -1.92
N PRO A 381 -4.67 -32.75 -2.96
CA PRO A 381 -3.87 -32.65 -4.17
C PRO A 381 -2.45 -32.13 -3.90
N TYR A 382 -2.32 -31.17 -2.97
CA TYR A 382 -1.02 -30.68 -2.53
C TYR A 382 -0.16 -31.77 -1.89
N LEU A 383 -0.76 -32.61 -1.04
CA LEU A 383 -0.09 -33.74 -0.41
C LEU A 383 0.30 -34.83 -1.41
N GLU A 384 -0.56 -35.11 -2.40
CA GLU A 384 -0.25 -36.04 -3.49
C GLU A 384 0.95 -35.58 -4.31
N GLU A 385 1.04 -34.28 -4.62
CA GLU A 385 2.19 -33.71 -5.32
C GLU A 385 3.46 -33.79 -4.46
N TYR A 386 3.37 -33.44 -3.18
CA TYR A 386 4.53 -33.46 -2.28
C TYR A 386 5.02 -34.88 -1.99
N PHE A 387 4.11 -35.80 -1.66
CA PHE A 387 4.38 -37.19 -1.34
C PHE A 387 4.22 -38.12 -2.56
N PHE A 388 4.50 -37.66 -3.78
CA PHE A 388 4.34 -38.45 -5.01
C PHE A 388 5.07 -39.81 -4.98
N ASN A 389 6.16 -39.93 -4.21
CA ASN A 389 6.92 -41.18 -4.01
C ASN A 389 6.46 -42.00 -2.79
N ASN A 390 5.50 -41.52 -2.00
CA ASN A 390 5.03 -42.17 -0.77
C ASN A 390 3.55 -41.83 -0.50
N LEU A 391 2.67 -42.29 -1.40
CA LEU A 391 1.23 -42.04 -1.31
C LEU A 391 0.58 -42.67 -0.06
N GLU A 392 1.20 -43.68 0.56
CA GLU A 392 0.73 -44.27 1.82
C GLU A 392 0.65 -43.23 2.94
N LYS A 393 1.56 -42.23 2.95
CA LYS A 393 1.48 -41.10 3.88
C LYS A 393 0.27 -40.21 3.60
N VAL A 394 -0.09 -40.01 2.33
CA VAL A 394 -1.28 -39.22 1.96
C VAL A 394 -2.53 -39.90 2.47
N ASP A 395 -2.58 -41.24 2.39
CA ASP A 395 -3.72 -42.02 2.85
C ASP A 395 -4.05 -41.78 4.33
N GLU A 396 -3.06 -41.52 5.19
CA GLU A 396 -3.27 -41.18 6.61
C GLU A 396 -4.05 -39.87 6.81
N PHE A 397 -3.92 -38.94 5.86
CA PHE A 397 -4.50 -37.60 5.93
C PHE A 397 -5.66 -37.37 4.96
N ARG A 398 -6.21 -38.41 4.35
CA ARG A 398 -7.44 -38.29 3.55
C ARG A 398 -8.62 -37.83 4.39
N TRP A 399 -9.52 -37.06 3.79
CA TRP A 399 -10.72 -36.54 4.43
C TRP A 399 -11.50 -37.64 5.15
N GLU A 400 -11.65 -38.81 4.51
CA GLU A 400 -12.41 -39.94 5.05
C GLU A 400 -11.89 -40.43 6.41
N LYS A 401 -10.57 -40.26 6.66
CA LYS A 401 -9.91 -40.61 7.92
C LYS A 401 -9.92 -39.45 8.91
N ILE A 402 -9.61 -38.23 8.46
CA ILE A 402 -9.44 -37.09 9.36
C ILE A 402 -10.77 -36.48 9.82
N GLN A 403 -11.85 -36.58 9.04
CA GLN A 403 -13.17 -36.04 9.41
C GLN A 403 -13.68 -36.57 10.75
N LYS A 404 -13.31 -37.80 11.12
CA LYS A 404 -13.70 -38.45 12.38
C LYS A 404 -13.01 -37.85 13.60
N GLN A 405 -11.93 -37.13 13.38
CA GLN A 405 -11.14 -36.48 14.42
C GLN A 405 -11.53 -35.01 14.60
N ILE A 406 -12.32 -34.45 13.69
CA ILE A 406 -12.79 -33.07 13.74
C ILE A 406 -14.19 -33.04 14.33
N THR A 407 -14.34 -32.32 15.45
CA THR A 407 -15.67 -32.02 15.97
C THR A 407 -16.30 -30.91 15.12
N ILE A 408 -17.18 -31.30 14.19
CA ILE A 408 -17.87 -30.40 13.26
C ILE A 408 -19.01 -29.65 13.95
#